data_AF-A0A5K1DK74-F1
#
_entry.id   AF-A0A5K1DK74-F1
#
_cell.length_a   1.000
_cell.length_b   1.000
_cell.length_c   1.000
_cell.angle_alpha   90.00
_cell.angle_beta   90.00
_cell.angle_gamma   90.00
#
_symmetry.space_group_name_H-M   'P 1'
#
loop_
_entity.id
_entity.type
_entity.pdbx_description
1 polymer ?
#
loop_
_entity_poly.entity_id
_entity_poly.type
_entity_poly.pdbx_seq_one_letter_code
_entity_poly.pdbx_strand_id
1 'polypeptide(L)'
;IVFGCIHSEGNPNPTLLKVPGLVGHGGGPLSLVNQIGSFIDKKFAYCLPPYSNENNSLGQLKFGEDTEFSGKEEVQETLMAPGGSQGTYYVLKNLTDISVRDNRLNIQFGGSKMTALLGDARSIIIDSGTTLTFLAKDVYGQ
;
A
#
# COMPACT_ATOMS: atom_id res chain seq x y z
N ILE A 1 21.48 8.92 -0.92
CA ILE A 1 20.59 7.87 -0.37
C ILE A 1 21.19 7.36 0.93
N VAL A 2 20.39 7.31 1.98
CA VAL A 2 20.69 6.72 3.29
C VAL A 2 19.81 5.48 3.43
N PHE A 3 20.37 4.37 3.91
CA PHE A 3 19.66 3.12 4.17
C PHE A 3 20.17 2.49 5.48
N GLY A 4 19.37 1.59 6.06
CA GLY A 4 19.71 0.91 7.31
C GLY A 4 20.35 -0.46 7.09
N CYS A 5 21.14 -0.92 8.07
CA CYS A 5 21.69 -2.27 8.11
C CYS A 5 20.91 -3.15 9.10
N ILE A 6 20.51 -4.34 8.65
CA ILE A 6 19.84 -5.34 9.50
C ILE A 6 20.93 -6.22 10.14
N HIS A 7 20.94 -6.31 11.47
CA HIS A 7 21.99 -7.01 12.24
C HIS A 7 21.54 -8.37 12.80
N SER A 8 20.23 -8.66 12.76
CA SER A 8 19.66 -9.95 13.16
C SER A 8 18.37 -10.17 12.38
N GLU A 9 18.29 -11.32 11.71
CA GLU A 9 17.04 -11.83 11.18
C GLU A 9 16.38 -12.61 12.33
N GLY A 10 15.31 -12.08 12.94
CA GLY A 10 14.39 -12.93 13.72
C GLY A 10 13.79 -14.01 12.79
N ASN A 11 12.98 -14.96 13.30
CA ASN A 11 12.35 -16.02 12.47
C ASN A 11 11.75 -15.43 11.18
N PRO A 12 12.44 -15.54 10.03
CA PRO A 12 12.11 -14.73 8.89
C PRO A 12 10.93 -15.35 8.17
N ASN A 13 10.03 -14.50 7.67
CA ASN A 13 9.11 -14.94 6.63
C ASN A 13 9.94 -15.58 5.51
N PRO A 14 9.65 -16.83 5.06
CA PRO A 14 10.49 -17.55 4.11
C PRO A 14 10.80 -16.79 2.81
N THR A 15 9.98 -15.80 2.45
CA THR A 15 10.20 -14.90 1.31
C THR A 15 11.30 -13.86 1.54
N LEU A 16 11.54 -13.41 2.77
CA LEU A 16 12.62 -12.47 3.10
C LEU A 16 14.00 -13.12 3.08
N LEU A 17 14.07 -14.44 3.28
CA LEU A 17 15.32 -15.22 3.19
C LEU A 17 15.93 -15.26 1.78
N LYS A 18 15.20 -14.82 0.75
CA LYS A 18 15.64 -14.89 -0.66
C LYS A 18 16.08 -13.55 -1.23
N VAL A 19 16.03 -12.46 -0.46
CA VAL A 19 16.40 -11.11 -0.91
C VAL A 19 17.39 -10.46 0.05
N PRO A 20 18.34 -9.66 -0.43
CA PRO A 20 19.36 -9.03 0.41
C PRO A 20 18.84 -7.85 1.26
N GLY A 21 17.56 -7.47 1.11
CA GLY A 21 16.97 -6.36 1.85
C GLY A 21 15.59 -5.93 1.33
N LEU A 22 15.11 -4.81 1.87
CA LEU A 22 13.80 -4.23 1.56
C LEU A 22 13.94 -2.78 1.08
N VAL A 23 13.17 -2.42 0.07
CA VAL A 23 13.06 -1.05 -0.42
C VAL A 23 11.78 -0.41 0.14
N GLY A 24 11.94 0.55 1.05
CA GLY A 24 10.81 1.26 1.63
C GLY A 24 10.34 2.43 0.77
N HIS A 25 9.13 2.34 0.21
CA HIS A 25 8.49 3.40 -0.59
C HIS A 25 7.38 4.16 0.16
N GLY A 26 7.31 4.05 1.49
CA GLY A 26 6.29 4.70 2.31
C GLY A 26 6.36 6.25 2.35
N GLY A 27 5.46 6.88 3.11
CA GLY A 27 5.39 8.34 3.25
C GLY A 27 6.47 8.98 4.14
N GLY A 28 7.35 8.18 4.74
CA GLY A 28 8.25 8.64 5.82
C GLY A 28 9.47 9.38 5.30
N PRO A 29 10.12 10.23 6.10
CA PRO A 29 11.23 11.10 5.63
C PRO A 29 12.44 10.31 5.09
N LEU A 30 12.65 9.08 5.57
CA LEU A 30 13.71 8.19 5.11
C LEU A 30 13.27 7.21 4.02
N SER A 31 12.04 7.28 3.52
CA SER A 31 11.62 6.44 2.40
C SER A 31 12.38 6.79 1.12
N LEU A 32 12.54 5.83 0.22
CA LEU A 32 13.20 6.06 -1.07
C LEU A 32 12.51 7.22 -1.82
N VAL A 33 11.17 7.21 -1.86
CA VAL A 33 10.34 8.21 -2.55
C VAL A 33 10.60 9.63 -2.03
N ASN A 34 10.77 9.81 -0.71
CA ASN A 34 11.09 11.12 -0.15
C ASN A 34 12.57 11.49 -0.36
N GLN A 35 13.48 10.54 -0.27
CA GLN A 35 14.92 10.79 -0.47
C GLN A 35 15.26 11.21 -1.91
N ILE A 36 14.57 10.67 -2.92
CA ILE A 36 14.74 11.05 -4.33
C ILE A 36 13.64 11.98 -4.85
N GLY A 37 12.77 12.47 -3.96
CA GLY A 37 11.53 13.16 -4.31
C GLY A 37 11.71 14.35 -5.24
N SER A 38 12.84 15.05 -5.18
CA SER A 38 13.18 16.17 -6.06
C SER A 38 13.40 15.79 -7.53
N PHE A 39 13.70 14.52 -7.80
CA PHE A 39 13.95 14.00 -9.15
C PHE A 39 12.72 13.31 -9.76
N ILE A 40 11.76 12.94 -8.92
CA ILE A 40 10.63 12.09 -9.31
C ILE A 40 9.27 12.74 -8.99
N ASP A 41 9.26 14.01 -8.59
CA ASP A 41 8.07 14.74 -8.12
C ASP A 41 7.27 14.01 -7.01
N LYS A 42 7.96 13.17 -6.23
CA LYS A 42 7.37 12.25 -5.26
C LYS A 42 6.29 11.31 -5.86
N LYS A 43 6.37 11.03 -7.15
CA LYS A 43 5.47 10.14 -7.88
C LYS A 43 6.16 8.81 -8.16
N PHE A 44 5.43 7.74 -7.94
CA PHE A 44 5.84 6.39 -8.30
C PHE A 44 4.58 5.57 -8.61
N ALA A 45 4.74 4.51 -9.39
CA ALA A 45 3.66 3.61 -9.73
C ALA A 45 4.20 2.19 -9.81
N TYR A 46 3.41 1.21 -9.40
CA TYR A 46 3.79 -0.19 -9.46
C TYR A 46 2.70 -1.06 -10.08
N CYS A 47 3.14 -2.09 -10.80
CA CYS A 47 2.31 -3.19 -11.28
C CYS A 47 2.91 -4.48 -10.72
N LEU A 48 2.23 -5.09 -9.75
CA LEU A 48 2.68 -6.34 -9.14
C LEU A 48 2.23 -7.53 -10.00
N PRO A 49 3.07 -8.56 -10.17
CA PRO A 49 2.64 -9.78 -10.84
C PRO A 49 1.61 -10.53 -9.97
N PRO A 50 0.77 -11.39 -10.58
CA PRO A 50 -0.19 -12.19 -9.84
C PRO A 50 0.49 -13.17 -8.87
N TYR A 51 -0.19 -13.54 -7.78
CA TYR A 51 0.38 -14.36 -6.71
C TYR A 51 0.95 -15.71 -7.17
N SER A 52 0.24 -16.46 -8.02
CA SER A 52 0.72 -17.75 -8.52
C SER A 52 1.83 -17.63 -9.57
N ASN A 53 1.91 -16.46 -10.24
CA ASN A 53 2.83 -16.10 -11.32
C ASN A 53 3.28 -17.25 -12.23
N GLU A 54 2.37 -18.11 -12.67
CA GLU A 54 2.66 -19.33 -13.43
C GLU A 54 3.43 -19.07 -14.73
N ASN A 55 3.22 -17.88 -15.31
CA ASN A 55 3.86 -17.45 -16.56
C ASN A 55 5.18 -16.68 -16.34
N ASN A 56 5.72 -16.61 -15.12
CA ASN A 56 6.89 -15.80 -14.78
C ASN A 56 6.80 -14.33 -15.26
N SER A 57 5.62 -13.74 -15.12
CA SER A 57 5.39 -12.35 -15.49
C SER A 57 6.24 -11.42 -14.62
N LEU A 58 6.80 -10.38 -15.24
CA LEU A 58 7.62 -9.39 -14.53
C LEU A 58 6.73 -8.25 -14.01
N GLY A 59 6.88 -7.94 -12.72
CA GLY A 59 6.36 -6.71 -12.16
C GLY A 59 7.16 -5.50 -12.63
N GLN A 60 6.58 -4.32 -12.47
CA GLN A 60 7.24 -3.05 -12.79
C GLN A 60 7.06 -2.06 -11.64
N LEU A 61 8.10 -1.29 -11.37
CA LEU A 61 8.10 -0.13 -10.48
C LEU A 61 8.71 1.03 -11.25
N LYS A 62 7.94 2.11 -11.41
CA LYS A 62 8.30 3.30 -12.16
C LYS A 62 8.27 4.52 -11.26
N PHE A 63 9.09 5.52 -11.57
CA PHE A 63 9.22 6.75 -10.79
C PHE A 63 9.14 7.98 -11.70
N GLY A 64 8.62 9.09 -11.19
CA GLY A 64 8.62 10.38 -11.89
C GLY A 64 7.62 10.46 -13.04
N GLU A 65 8.07 11.07 -14.14
CA GLU A 65 7.26 11.31 -15.34
C GLU A 65 6.85 10.00 -16.04
N ASP A 66 7.69 8.95 -15.93
CA ASP A 66 7.42 7.64 -16.52
C ASP A 66 6.39 6.80 -15.73
N THR A 67 5.66 7.38 -14.77
CA THR A 67 4.71 6.65 -13.91
C THR A 67 3.48 6.10 -14.63
N GLU A 68 3.27 6.47 -15.89
CA GLU A 68 2.20 5.92 -16.71
C GLU A 68 2.51 4.48 -17.16
N PHE A 69 1.57 3.58 -16.89
CA PHE A 69 1.56 2.25 -17.51
C PHE A 69 0.71 2.33 -18.78
N SER A 70 1.20 1.75 -19.87
CA SER A 70 0.47 1.67 -21.13
C SER A 70 -0.79 0.79 -20.94
N GLY A 71 -1.95 1.42 -20.78
CA GLY A 71 -3.25 0.78 -20.66
C GLY A 71 -4.30 1.54 -21.47
N LYS A 72 -5.37 0.86 -21.87
CA LYS A 72 -6.51 1.50 -22.57
C LYS A 72 -7.48 2.22 -21.62
N GLU A 73 -7.34 1.98 -20.32
CA GLU A 73 -8.27 2.47 -19.31
C GLU A 73 -7.66 3.66 -18.57
N GLU A 74 -8.48 4.67 -18.32
CA GLU A 74 -8.11 5.86 -17.58
C GLU A 74 -7.90 5.54 -16.10
N VAL A 75 -6.79 6.02 -15.54
CA VAL A 75 -6.47 5.85 -14.12
C VAL A 75 -7.53 6.56 -13.28
N GLN A 76 -8.15 5.82 -12.36
CA GLN A 76 -9.09 6.39 -11.40
C GLN A 76 -8.32 6.94 -10.19
N GLU A 77 -8.66 8.16 -9.79
CA GLU A 77 -8.01 8.85 -8.69
C GLU A 77 -8.89 8.90 -7.43
N THR A 78 -8.25 8.87 -6.27
CA THR A 78 -8.90 9.05 -4.98
C THR A 78 -7.98 9.78 -4.02
N LEU A 79 -8.56 10.57 -3.12
CA LEU A 79 -7.79 11.42 -2.21
C LEU A 79 -7.10 10.56 -1.14
N MET A 80 -5.78 10.75 -1.05
CA MET A 80 -5.01 10.24 0.07
C MET A 80 -5.15 11.15 1.29
N ALA A 81 -5.11 10.54 2.49
CA ALA A 81 -5.01 11.26 3.74
C ALA A 81 -3.77 12.18 3.71
N PRO A 82 -3.87 13.41 4.25
CA PRO A 82 -2.69 14.23 4.51
C PRO A 82 -1.72 13.45 5.39
N GLY A 83 -0.42 13.55 5.12
CA GLY A 83 0.62 12.87 5.89
C GLY A 83 0.49 13.20 7.39
N GLY A 84 -0.08 12.26 8.15
CA GLY A 84 -0.26 12.38 9.59
C GLY A 84 0.99 11.99 10.37
N SER A 85 0.93 12.09 11.71
CA SER A 85 2.00 11.69 12.63
C SER A 85 2.43 10.21 12.52
N GLN A 86 1.66 9.38 11.82
CA GLN A 86 1.95 7.97 11.50
C GLN A 86 2.60 7.80 10.12
N GLY A 87 3.54 8.69 9.79
CA GLY A 87 3.95 9.05 8.42
C GLY A 87 4.59 7.96 7.54
N THR A 88 4.36 6.66 7.73
CA THR A 88 4.92 5.59 6.89
C THR A 88 3.96 5.05 5.84
N TYR A 89 2.66 4.98 6.11
CA TYR A 89 1.69 4.33 5.21
C TYR A 89 0.99 5.31 4.28
N TYR A 90 0.60 4.83 3.09
CA TYR A 90 -0.38 5.50 2.24
C TYR A 90 -1.78 5.12 2.69
N VAL A 91 -2.58 6.13 3.06
CA VAL A 91 -3.92 5.93 3.61
C VAL A 91 -4.93 6.60 2.70
N LEU A 92 -5.92 5.86 2.23
CA LEU A 92 -7.10 6.41 1.57
C LEU A 92 -8.18 6.68 2.64
N LYS A 93 -8.94 7.76 2.46
CA LYS A 93 -10.07 8.08 3.36
C LYS A 93 -11.40 7.90 2.65
N ASN A 94 -12.46 7.86 3.46
CA ASN A 94 -13.84 7.90 2.99
C ASN A 94 -14.23 6.68 2.12
N LEU A 95 -13.85 5.47 2.54
CA LEU A 95 -14.46 4.26 2.00
C LEU A 95 -15.99 4.35 2.17
N THR A 96 -16.69 4.29 1.04
CA THR A 96 -18.14 4.46 0.97
C THR A 96 -18.87 3.16 1.30
N ASP A 97 -18.41 2.04 0.72
CA ASP A 97 -18.90 0.69 0.96
C ASP A 97 -18.03 -0.37 0.27
N ILE A 98 -18.38 -1.64 0.47
CA ILE A 98 -17.88 -2.77 -0.30
C ILE A 98 -19.07 -3.42 -1.02
N SER A 99 -18.86 -3.85 -2.26
CA SER A 99 -19.83 -4.63 -3.02
C SER A 99 -19.27 -6.00 -3.38
N VAL A 100 -20.14 -6.99 -3.43
CA VAL A 100 -19.84 -8.33 -3.98
C VAL A 100 -20.80 -8.56 -5.14
N ARG A 101 -20.24 -8.59 -6.35
CA ARG A 101 -21.03 -8.46 -7.60
C ARG A 101 -21.84 -7.16 -7.54
N ASP A 102 -23.14 -7.23 -7.83
CA ASP A 102 -24.04 -6.07 -7.86
C ASP A 102 -24.69 -5.77 -6.48
N ASN A 103 -24.28 -6.48 -5.43
CA ASN A 103 -24.85 -6.32 -4.09
C ASN A 103 -23.93 -5.47 -3.21
N ARG A 104 -24.40 -4.27 -2.88
CA ARG A 104 -23.77 -3.38 -1.91
C ARG A 104 -24.03 -3.89 -0.49
N LEU A 105 -22.99 -4.03 0.33
CA LEU A 105 -23.08 -4.64 1.66
C LEU A 105 -23.63 -3.69 2.73
N ASN A 106 -23.67 -2.37 2.48
CA ASN A 106 -24.18 -1.36 3.42
C ASN A 106 -23.46 -1.42 4.78
N ILE A 107 -22.13 -1.55 4.72
CA ILE A 107 -21.29 -1.76 5.89
C ILE A 107 -21.44 -0.62 6.88
N GLN A 108 -21.68 -1.00 8.13
CA GLN A 108 -21.60 -0.10 9.27
C GLN A 108 -20.14 -0.04 9.71
N PHE A 109 -19.46 1.06 9.36
CA PHE A 109 -18.09 1.29 9.78
C PHE A 109 -18.04 1.64 11.26
N GLY A 110 -17.83 0.61 12.09
CA GLY A 110 -17.58 0.75 13.51
C GLY A 110 -16.18 1.31 13.76
N GLY A 111 -16.04 2.09 14.84
CA GLY A 111 -14.72 2.52 15.31
C GLY A 111 -13.96 1.36 15.96
N SER A 112 -13.45 0.41 15.18
CA SER A 112 -12.49 -0.57 15.67
C SER A 112 -11.24 0.11 16.27
N LYS A 113 -10.54 -0.54 17.19
CA LYS A 113 -9.29 0.02 17.77
C LYS A 113 -8.25 0.40 16.70
N MET A 114 -8.21 -0.35 15.59
CA MET A 114 -7.25 -0.11 14.50
C MET A 114 -7.65 1.10 13.66
N THR A 115 -8.95 1.30 13.42
CA THR A 115 -9.41 2.48 12.69
C THR A 115 -9.41 3.74 13.54
N ALA A 116 -9.49 3.61 14.88
CA ALA A 116 -9.26 4.71 15.81
C ALA A 116 -7.82 5.27 15.71
N LEU A 117 -6.82 4.42 15.43
CA LEU A 117 -5.43 4.86 15.21
C LEU A 117 -5.27 5.69 13.93
N LEU A 118 -6.12 5.46 12.93
CA LEU A 118 -6.17 6.23 11.68
C LEU A 118 -7.10 7.46 11.77
N GLY A 119 -7.83 7.60 12.90
CA GLY A 119 -8.79 8.68 13.14
C GLY A 119 -10.08 8.57 12.34
N ASP A 120 -10.25 7.54 11.50
CA ASP A 120 -11.43 7.32 10.66
C ASP A 120 -11.64 5.81 10.40
N ALA A 121 -12.82 5.31 10.79
CA ALA A 121 -13.36 3.97 10.55
C ALA A 121 -13.35 3.54 9.08
N ARG A 122 -13.34 4.51 8.17
CA ARG A 122 -13.43 4.33 6.72
C ARG A 122 -12.07 4.44 6.03
N SER A 123 -10.98 4.35 6.79
CA SER A 123 -9.62 4.42 6.25
C SER A 123 -9.17 3.10 5.63
N ILE A 124 -8.44 3.16 4.52
CA ILE A 124 -7.77 2.02 3.89
C ILE A 124 -6.28 2.27 3.90
N ILE A 125 -5.49 1.31 4.38
CA ILE A 125 -4.04 1.31 4.24
C ILE A 125 -3.69 0.56 2.94
N ILE A 126 -2.83 1.18 2.11
CA ILE A 126 -2.19 0.49 0.99
C ILE A 126 -0.85 -0.05 1.49
N ASP A 127 -0.73 -1.38 1.53
CA ASP A 127 0.47 -2.07 2.03
C ASP A 127 0.90 -3.21 1.09
N SER A 128 1.97 -2.98 0.34
CA SER A 128 2.58 -3.99 -0.53
C SER A 128 3.37 -5.07 0.23
N GLY A 129 3.59 -4.89 1.54
CA GLY A 129 4.26 -5.87 2.40
C GLY A 129 3.33 -6.99 2.88
N THR A 130 2.02 -6.85 2.67
CA THR A 130 1.01 -7.80 3.13
C THR A 130 0.40 -8.56 1.95
N THR A 131 0.35 -9.90 2.03
CA THR A 131 -0.10 -10.77 0.93
C THR A 131 -1.62 -10.77 0.73
N LEU A 132 -2.40 -10.62 1.81
CA LEU A 132 -3.86 -10.69 1.78
C LEU A 132 -4.47 -9.34 2.17
N THR A 133 -5.63 -9.02 1.62
CA THR A 133 -6.43 -7.89 2.10
C THR A 133 -7.07 -8.27 3.44
N PHE A 134 -6.80 -7.47 4.48
CA PHE A 134 -7.42 -7.63 5.79
C PHE A 134 -8.53 -6.61 5.99
N LEU A 135 -9.65 -7.07 6.53
CA LEU A 135 -10.76 -6.23 6.96
C LEU A 135 -10.75 -6.12 8.49
N ALA A 136 -11.13 -4.96 9.00
CA ALA A 136 -11.39 -4.81 10.43
C ALA A 136 -12.47 -5.82 10.84
N LYS A 137 -12.37 -6.38 12.05
CA LYS A 137 -13.22 -7.51 12.48
C LYS A 137 -14.72 -7.18 12.42
N ASP A 138 -15.08 -5.95 12.75
CA ASP A 138 -16.43 -5.41 12.67
C ASP A 138 -16.92 -5.26 11.22
N VAL A 139 -16.03 -4.96 10.28
CA VAL A 139 -16.35 -4.95 8.84
C VAL A 139 -16.45 -6.38 8.28
N TYR A 140 -15.54 -7.28 8.65
CA TYR A 140 -15.53 -8.66 8.15
C TYR A 140 -16.74 -9.50 8.62
N GLY A 141 -17.27 -9.20 9.80
CA GLY A 141 -18.38 -9.95 10.40
C GLY A 141 -19.78 -9.51 9.98
N GLN A 142 -19.90 -8.55 9.06
CA GLN A 142 -21.17 -8.06 8.50
C GLN A 142 -21.47 -8.74 7.17
#